data_AF-A0A068U970-F1
#
_entry.id   AF-A0A068U970-F1
#
_cell.length_a   1.000
_cell.length_b   1.000
_cell.length_c   1.000
_cell.angle_alpha   90.00
_cell.angle_beta   90.00
_cell.angle_gamma   90.00
#
_symmetry.space_group_name_H-M   'P 1'
#
loop_
_entity.id
_entity.type
_entity.pdbx_description
1 polymer ?
#
loop_
_entity_poly.entity_id
_entity_poly.type
_entity_poly.pdbx_seq_one_letter_code
_entity_poly.pdbx_strand_id
1 'polypeptide(L)'
;MALTRFCQMHILSDNKQKLYKACNYAIKSPPTGPILCGKPILRSTVPSYCALHFQKAEKHVARALKKAGLNVSSTSKLAPKFHVVVAEYTRQIQNKRRAAQKALSENADMKEDISC
;
A
#
# COMPACT_ATOMS: atom_id res chain seq x y z
N MET A 1 24.29 -15.09 16.86
CA MET A 1 24.47 -14.32 15.61
C MET A 1 25.97 -14.08 15.45
N ALA A 2 26.67 -14.84 14.60
CA ALA A 2 28.13 -14.86 14.60
C ALA A 2 28.81 -13.67 13.87
N LEU A 3 28.05 -12.80 13.19
CA LEU A 3 28.59 -11.79 12.27
C LEU A 3 28.27 -10.33 12.63
N THR A 4 27.50 -10.06 13.68
CA THR A 4 27.13 -8.69 14.08
C THR A 4 27.14 -8.52 15.59
N ARG A 5 27.60 -7.36 16.06
CA ARG A 5 27.62 -6.96 17.48
C ARG A 5 26.25 -6.47 17.98
N PHE A 6 25.28 -6.31 17.08
CA PHE A 6 23.96 -5.79 17.41
C PHE A 6 23.01 -6.94 17.72
N CYS A 7 22.17 -6.77 18.75
CA CYS A 7 21.07 -7.69 19.00
C CYS A 7 20.01 -7.58 17.89
N GLN A 8 19.09 -8.53 17.81
CA GLN A 8 18.03 -8.54 16.81
C GLN A 8 17.23 -7.22 16.77
N MET A 9 17.01 -6.57 17.92
CA MET A 9 16.26 -5.31 18.01
C MET A 9 17.05 -4.10 17.47
N HIS A 10 18.38 -4.11 17.60
CA HIS A 10 19.25 -3.02 17.16
C HIS A 10 19.99 -3.34 15.86
N ILE A 11 19.63 -4.43 15.19
CA ILE A 11 20.36 -4.94 14.02
C ILE A 11 20.36 -3.99 12.82
N LEU A 12 19.47 -2.99 12.82
CA LEU A 12 19.38 -1.92 11.82
C LEU A 12 20.36 -0.77 12.08
N SER A 13 20.94 -0.70 13.28
CA SER A 13 22.01 0.25 13.61
C SER A 13 23.37 -0.20 13.05
N ASP A 14 23.46 -1.42 12.53
CA ASP A 14 24.62 -1.93 11.82
C ASP A 14 24.71 -1.31 10.42
N ASN A 15 25.74 -0.50 10.17
CA ASN A 15 25.97 0.14 8.87
C ASN A 15 26.27 -0.86 7.75
N LYS A 16 26.70 -2.09 8.09
CA LYS A 16 26.93 -3.18 7.14
C LYS A 16 25.72 -4.11 7.01
N GLN A 17 24.57 -3.76 7.59
CA GLN A 17 23.36 -4.58 7.51
C GLN A 17 22.85 -4.73 6.07
N LYS A 18 22.92 -5.94 5.53
CA LYS A 18 22.40 -6.28 4.19
C LYS A 18 21.13 -7.13 4.23
N LEU A 19 20.90 -7.88 5.30
CA LEU A 19 19.83 -8.87 5.38
C LEU A 19 18.51 -8.27 5.89
N TYR A 20 18.58 -7.32 6.82
CA TYR A 20 17.42 -6.72 7.45
C TYR A 20 17.11 -5.31 6.92
N LYS A 21 15.83 -4.93 7.02
CA LYS A 21 15.32 -3.57 6.80
C LYS A 21 14.28 -3.23 7.88
N ALA A 22 13.91 -1.96 8.00
CA ALA A 22 12.86 -1.53 8.90
C ALA A 22 11.46 -1.85 8.35
N CYS A 23 10.54 -2.22 9.24
CA CYS A 23 9.11 -2.25 8.96
C CYS A 23 8.59 -0.83 8.68
N ASN A 24 8.05 -0.61 7.49
CA ASN A 24 7.58 0.69 6.98
C ASN A 24 6.07 0.93 7.21
N TYR A 25 5.48 0.27 8.20
CA TYR A 25 4.08 0.50 8.56
C TYR A 25 3.96 1.82 9.33
N ALA A 26 3.10 2.73 8.87
CA ALA A 26 2.80 3.99 9.55
C ALA A 26 1.82 3.75 10.72
N ILE A 27 2.31 3.92 11.94
CA ILE A 27 1.50 3.76 13.16
C ILE A 27 0.61 4.98 13.36
N LYS A 28 1.16 6.17 13.12
CA LYS A 28 0.48 7.46 13.20
C LYS A 28 0.96 8.35 12.07
N SER A 29 0.09 9.25 11.59
CA SER A 29 0.43 10.21 10.53
C SER A 29 0.12 11.63 10.98
N PRO A 30 0.93 12.23 11.89
CA PRO A 30 0.83 13.65 12.21
C PRO A 30 1.28 14.54 11.03
N PRO A 31 0.98 15.85 11.06
CA PRO A 31 1.38 16.79 10.00
C PRO A 31 2.89 16.84 9.73
N THR A 32 3.71 16.58 10.75
CA THR A 32 5.18 16.53 10.67
C THR A 32 5.70 15.30 9.91
N GLY A 33 4.85 14.32 9.62
CA GLY A 33 5.21 13.11 8.87
C GLY A 33 4.86 11.81 9.60
N PRO A 34 4.85 10.67 8.89
CA PRO A 34 4.42 9.40 9.46
C PRO A 34 5.41 8.83 10.48
N ILE A 35 4.90 8.42 11.63
CA ILE A 35 5.63 7.66 12.63
C ILE A 35 5.61 6.18 12.22
N LEU A 36 6.76 5.66 11.81
CA LEU A 36 6.92 4.29 11.33
C LEU A 36 7.20 3.31 12.46
N CYS A 37 6.85 2.04 12.24
CA CYS A 37 7.10 0.97 13.20
C CYS A 37 8.59 0.71 13.48
N GLY A 38 9.44 0.72 12.46
CA GLY A 38 10.89 0.55 12.64
C GLY A 38 11.36 -0.88 12.99
N LYS A 39 10.46 -1.83 13.30
CA LYS A 39 10.86 -3.20 13.68
C LYS A 39 11.71 -3.87 12.58
N PRO A 40 12.84 -4.52 12.91
CA PRO A 40 13.66 -5.21 11.92
C PRO A 40 12.93 -6.40 11.29
N ILE A 41 12.94 -6.45 9.96
CA ILE A 41 12.37 -7.52 9.13
C ILE A 41 13.37 -7.91 8.04
N LEU A 42 13.20 -9.07 7.42
CA LEU A 42 14.05 -9.48 6.30
C LEU A 42 13.80 -8.57 5.08
N ARG A 43 14.86 -8.30 4.32
CA ARG A 43 14.75 -7.49 3.08
C ARG A 43 13.81 -8.11 2.05
N SER A 44 13.71 -9.44 2.01
CA SER A 44 12.80 -10.20 1.14
C SER A 44 11.32 -10.07 1.50
N THR A 45 10.97 -9.55 2.68
CA THR A 45 9.57 -9.41 3.08
C THR A 45 8.88 -8.32 2.26
N VAL A 46 7.80 -8.68 1.57
CA VAL A 46 6.98 -7.80 0.72
C VAL A 46 5.49 -7.99 1.09
N PRO A 47 4.75 -6.93 1.43
CA PRO A 47 5.20 -5.56 1.70
C PRO A 47 6.18 -5.51 2.88
N SER A 48 6.90 -4.40 3.02
CA SER A 48 7.91 -4.21 4.09
C SER A 48 7.28 -4.05 5.49
N TYR A 49 6.49 -5.02 5.94
CA TYR A 49 5.79 -5.02 7.23
C TYR A 49 6.23 -6.20 8.09
N CYS A 50 6.29 -6.00 9.41
CA CYS A 50 6.42 -7.13 10.34
C CYS A 50 5.11 -7.92 10.38
N ALA A 51 5.14 -9.17 10.85
CA ALA A 51 3.99 -10.07 10.84
C ALA A 51 2.71 -9.44 11.42
N LEU A 52 2.83 -8.75 12.56
CA LEU A 52 1.72 -8.05 13.20
C LEU A 52 1.11 -6.96 12.30
N HIS A 53 1.96 -6.15 11.65
CA HIS A 53 1.51 -5.08 10.76
C HIS A 53 1.03 -5.59 9.40
N PHE A 54 1.55 -6.72 8.93
CA PHE A 54 1.05 -7.40 7.74
C PHE A 54 -0.41 -7.84 7.95
N GLN A 55 -0.70 -8.56 9.03
CA GLN A 55 -2.07 -8.96 9.37
C GLN A 55 -3.01 -7.77 9.56
N LYS A 56 -2.52 -6.68 10.15
CA LYS A 56 -3.30 -5.45 10.30
C LYS A 56 -3.61 -4.80 8.94
N ALA A 57 -2.61 -4.71 8.06
CA ALA A 57 -2.78 -4.20 6.71
C ALA A 57 -3.76 -5.05 5.90
N GLU A 58 -3.69 -6.38 5.99
CA GLU A 58 -4.65 -7.31 5.36
C GLU A 58 -6.08 -7.03 5.82
N LYS A 59 -6.31 -6.83 7.13
CA LYS A 59 -7.64 -6.48 7.66
C LYS A 59 -8.15 -5.15 7.10
N HIS A 60 -7.28 -4.15 6.94
CA HIS A 60 -7.66 -2.87 6.33
C HIS A 60 -8.02 -3.03 4.85
N VAL A 61 -7.26 -3.82 4.10
CA VAL A 61 -7.55 -4.15 2.70
C VAL A 61 -8.89 -4.87 2.59
N ALA A 62 -9.13 -5.91 3.40
CA ALA A 62 -10.39 -6.65 3.40
C ALA A 62 -11.59 -5.74 3.70
N ARG A 63 -11.46 -4.80 4.65
CA ARG A 63 -12.51 -3.83 4.97
C ARG A 63 -12.76 -2.85 3.81
N ALA A 64 -11.70 -2.34 3.18
CA ALA A 64 -11.82 -1.44 2.04
C ALA A 64 -12.50 -2.12 0.84
N LEU A 65 -12.14 -3.37 0.56
CA LEU A 65 -12.77 -4.18 -0.49
C LEU A 65 -14.26 -4.41 -0.18
N LYS A 66 -14.60 -4.77 1.06
CA LYS A 66 -16.00 -4.91 1.49
C LYS A 66 -16.79 -3.62 1.30
N LYS A 67 -16.22 -2.46 1.67
CA LYS A 67 -16.84 -1.14 1.48
C LYS A 67 -17.06 -0.81 0.01
N ALA A 68 -16.17 -1.29 -0.87
CA ALA A 68 -16.31 -1.16 -2.32
C ALA A 68 -17.30 -2.15 -2.96
N GLY A 69 -18.05 -2.92 -2.15
CA GLY A 69 -19.00 -3.93 -2.66
C GLY A 69 -18.34 -5.21 -3.17
N LEU A 70 -17.02 -5.36 -2.99
CA LEU A 70 -16.29 -6.57 -3.34
C LEU A 70 -16.36 -7.54 -2.14
N ASN A 71 -17.32 -8.46 -2.19
CA ASN A 71 -17.42 -9.55 -1.20
C ASN A 71 -16.26 -10.52 -1.36
N VAL A 72 -15.15 -10.25 -0.67
CA VAL A 72 -14.05 -11.21 -0.48
C VAL A 72 -14.43 -12.24 0.60
N SER A 73 -15.65 -12.78 0.54
CA SER A 73 -16.05 -13.92 1.36
C SER A 73 -15.48 -15.18 0.72
N SER A 74 -14.17 -15.38 0.85
CA SER A 74 -13.62 -16.73 0.77
C SER A 74 -13.35 -17.16 2.20
N THR A 75 -14.27 -17.98 2.72
CA THR A 75 -14.42 -18.41 4.11
C THR A 75 -13.27 -19.28 4.66
N SER A 76 -12.09 -19.26 4.04
CA SER A 76 -10.95 -20.05 4.52
C SER A 76 -9.56 -19.44 4.28
N LYS A 77 -9.44 -18.28 3.62
CA LYS A 77 -8.13 -17.67 3.36
C LYS A 77 -8.18 -16.16 3.60
N LEU A 78 -7.40 -15.72 4.60
CA LEU A 78 -7.27 -14.32 5.06
C LEU A 78 -6.79 -13.32 3.99
N ALA A 79 -6.49 -13.77 2.76
CA ALA A 79 -5.99 -12.93 1.68
C ALA A 79 -6.91 -12.98 0.44
N PRO A 80 -7.30 -11.82 -0.13
CA PRO A 80 -7.93 -11.75 -1.46
C PRO A 80 -7.04 -12.45 -2.50
N LYS A 81 -7.64 -13.19 -3.44
CA LYS A 81 -6.87 -13.80 -4.54
C LYS A 81 -6.19 -12.69 -5.34
N PHE A 82 -4.91 -12.87 -5.68
CA PHE A 82 -4.08 -11.86 -6.35
C PHE A 82 -4.74 -11.27 -7.61
N HIS A 83 -5.42 -12.10 -8.42
CA HIS A 83 -6.13 -11.63 -9.63
C HIS A 83 -7.24 -10.62 -9.34
N VAL A 84 -7.90 -10.70 -8.17
CA VAL A 84 -8.94 -9.73 -7.78
C VAL A 84 -8.32 -8.37 -7.51
N VAL A 85 -7.16 -8.34 -6.87
CA VAL A 85 -6.41 -7.11 -6.58
C VAL A 85 -5.95 -6.45 -7.88
N VAL A 86 -5.38 -7.23 -8.80
CA VAL A 86 -4.92 -6.73 -10.12
C VAL A 86 -6.07 -6.16 -10.94
N ALA A 87 -7.20 -6.87 -11.00
CA ALA A 87 -8.39 -6.41 -11.73
C ALA A 87 -8.92 -5.08 -11.19
N GLU A 88 -8.95 -4.92 -9.86
CA GLU A 88 -9.43 -3.69 -9.24
C GLU A 88 -8.47 -2.51 -9.44
N TYR A 89 -7.16 -2.74 -9.35
CA TYR A 89 -6.18 -1.70 -9.64
C TYR A 89 -6.29 -1.20 -11.09
N THR A 90 -6.50 -2.14 -12.03
CA THR A 90 -6.71 -1.83 -13.45
C THR A 90 -7.99 -1.00 -13.63
N ARG A 91 -9.09 -1.37 -12.96
CA ARG A 91 -10.34 -0.58 -12.97
C ARG A 91 -10.12 0.84 -12.47
N GLN A 92 -9.41 1.03 -11.36
CA GLN A 92 -9.14 2.37 -10.82
C GLN A 92 -8.31 3.22 -11.78
N ILE A 93 -7.29 2.63 -12.42
CA ILE A 93 -6.48 3.32 -13.44
C ILE A 93 -7.37 3.75 -14.61
N GLN A 94 -8.21 2.84 -15.12
CA GLN A 94 -9.10 3.13 -16.24
C GLN A 94 -10.14 4.20 -15.89
N ASN A 95 -10.72 4.17 -14.68
CA ASN A 95 -11.68 5.18 -14.23
C ASN A 95 -11.04 6.56 -14.13
N LYS A 96 -9.82 6.65 -13.58
CA LYS A 96 -9.06 7.92 -13.55
C LYS A 96 -8.78 8.45 -14.96
N ARG A 97 -8.40 7.58 -15.90
CA ARG A 97 -8.18 7.96 -17.31
C ARG A 97 -9.46 8.47 -17.98
N ARG A 98 -10.58 7.79 -17.79
CA ARG A 98 -11.89 8.21 -18.33
C ARG A 98 -12.35 9.55 -17.73
N ALA A 99 -12.18 9.75 -16.43
CA ALA A 99 -12.50 11.02 -15.78
C ALA A 99 -11.63 12.16 -16.31
N ALA A 100 -10.33 11.94 -16.49
CA ALA A 100 -9.43 12.93 -17.08
C ALA A 100 -9.80 13.27 -18.54
N GLN A 101 -10.20 12.28 -19.33
CA GLN A 101 -10.67 12.51 -20.71
C GLN A 101 -11.96 13.32 -20.75
N LYS A 102 -12.94 13.00 -19.89
CA LYS A 102 -14.19 13.78 -19.78
C LYS A 102 -13.92 15.23 -19.38
N ALA A 103 -13.06 15.44 -18.39
CA ALA A 103 -12.65 16.78 -18.01
C ALA A 103 -11.97 17.51 -19.17
N LEU A 104 -11.17 16.83 -19.99
CA LEU A 104 -10.53 17.45 -21.16
C LEU A 104 -11.54 17.84 -22.25
N SER A 105 -12.54 17.01 -22.53
CA SER A 105 -13.60 17.32 -23.51
C SER A 105 -14.51 18.46 -23.02
N GLU A 106 -14.92 18.44 -21.75
CA GLU A 106 -15.75 19.51 -21.15
C GLU A 106 -15.04 20.88 -21.18
N ASN A 107 -13.71 20.91 -21.03
CA ASN A 107 -12.91 22.14 -21.18
C ASN A 107 -12.70 22.57 -22.64
N ALA A 108 -12.86 21.67 -23.61
CA ALA A 108 -12.78 21.98 -25.03
C ALA A 108 -14.11 22.55 -25.55
N ASP A 109 -15.23 21.96 -25.14
CA ASP A 109 -16.58 22.43 -25.52
C ASP A 109 -16.84 23.86 -25.00
N MET A 110 -16.42 24.19 -23.76
CA MET A 110 -16.52 25.57 -23.24
C MET A 110 -15.67 26.60 -23.99
N LYS A 111 -14.66 26.16 -24.78
CA LYS A 111 -13.83 27.06 -25.58
C LYS A 111 -14.45 27.39 -26.94
N GLU A 112 -15.31 26.51 -27.47
CA GLU A 112 -16.04 26.76 -28.72
C GLU A 112 -17.22 27.72 -28.50
N ASP A 113 -17.90 27.67 -27.36
CA ASP A 113 -19.05 28.56 -27.05
C ASP A 113 -18.68 30.04 -26.80
N ILE A 114 -17.40 30.37 -26.58
CA ILE A 114 -16.91 31.76 -26.40
C ILE A 114 -16.56 32.42 -27.77
N SER A 115 -16.60 31.64 -28.86
CA SER A 115 -16.16 32.06 -30.19
C SER A 115 -17.31 32.40 -31.17
N CYS A 116 -18.58 32.47 -30.72
CA CYS A 116 -19.72 32.76 -31.59
C CYS A 116 -20.41 34.09 -31.25
#